data_AF-A0A1V8YPV4-F1
#
_entry.id   AF-A0A1V8YPV4-F1
#
_cell.length_a   1.000
_cell.length_b   1.000
_cell.length_c   1.000
_cell.angle_alpha   90.00
_cell.angle_beta   90.00
_cell.angle_gamma   90.00
#
_symmetry.space_group_name_H-M   'P 1'
#
loop_
_entity.id
_entity.type
_entity.pdbx_description
1 polymer ?
#
loop_
_entity_poly.entity_id
_entity_poly.type
_entity_poly.pdbx_seq_one_letter_code
_entity_poly.pdbx_strand_id
1 'polypeptide(L)'
;MDESLKVEITESIKENFPDLSEERITNLLEIVLLEIESYNTCKNDIPWKKLKNVIIEVLYQMIKNASEKTVSSVRRGDTTISYASTSTAVSELLVGYGDLIRRVIGCGGLEFF
;
A
#
# COMPACT_ATOMS: atom_id res chain seq x y z
N MET A 1 -11.74 7.34 1.27
CA MET A 1 -11.38 7.04 2.67
C MET A 1 -11.45 8.31 3.50
N ASP A 2 -11.93 8.21 4.75
CA ASP A 2 -12.02 9.35 5.67
C ASP A 2 -10.65 9.87 6.12
N GLU A 3 -10.55 11.18 6.39
CA GLU A 3 -9.31 11.81 6.84
C GLU A 3 -8.81 11.28 8.19
N SER A 4 -9.71 10.93 9.12
CA SER A 4 -9.31 10.33 10.40
C SER A 4 -8.57 9.01 10.22
N LEU A 5 -9.03 8.16 9.30
CA LEU A 5 -8.38 6.89 8.98
C LEU A 5 -7.01 7.10 8.33
N LYS A 6 -6.85 8.13 7.48
CA LYS A 6 -5.54 8.49 6.91
C LYS A 6 -4.56 8.88 8.00
N VAL A 7 -4.98 9.72 8.95
CA VAL A 7 -4.14 10.15 10.08
C VAL A 7 -3.69 8.94 10.93
N GLU A 8 -4.63 8.06 11.31
CA GLU A 8 -4.29 6.84 12.07
C GLU A 8 -3.26 5.96 11.36
N ILE A 9 -3.39 5.78 10.04
CA ILE A 9 -2.46 4.99 9.23
C ILE A 9 -1.09 5.67 9.20
N THR A 10 -1.05 6.98 8.96
CA THR A 10 0.20 7.75 8.90
C THR A 10 0.94 7.72 10.23
N GLU A 11 0.23 7.90 11.36
CA GLU A 11 0.81 7.79 12.70
C GLU A 11 1.40 6.40 12.95
N SER A 12 0.65 5.34 12.63
CA SER A 12 1.11 3.95 12.78
C SER A 12 2.40 3.67 11.97
N ILE A 13 2.52 4.23 10.78
CA ILE A 13 3.73 4.11 9.96
C ILE A 13 4.89 4.92 10.55
N LYS A 14 4.64 6.12 11.05
CA LYS A 14 5.65 6.96 11.71
C LYS A 14 6.23 6.32 12.96
N GLU A 15 5.43 5.59 13.75
CA GLU A 15 5.94 4.84 14.91
C GLU A 15 7.04 3.84 14.52
N ASN A 16 6.93 3.25 13.33
CA ASN A 16 7.89 2.29 12.80
C ASN A 16 9.03 2.94 12.01
N PHE A 17 8.79 4.10 11.40
CA PHE A 17 9.74 4.84 10.56
C PHE A 17 9.75 6.34 10.91
N PRO A 18 10.33 6.73 12.07
CA PRO A 18 10.24 8.10 12.58
C PRO A 18 10.93 9.14 11.68
N ASP A 19 11.93 8.72 10.90
CA ASP A 19 12.68 9.59 9.99
C ASP A 19 11.98 9.81 8.63
N LEU A 20 10.88 9.11 8.36
CA LEU A 20 10.15 9.21 7.11
C LEU A 20 9.25 10.46 7.12
N SER A 21 9.31 11.28 6.06
CA SER A 21 8.46 12.46 5.94
C SER A 21 6.98 12.07 5.79
N GLU A 22 6.09 12.87 6.38
CA GLU A 22 4.63 12.66 6.24
C GLU A 22 4.19 12.69 4.78
N GLU A 23 4.74 13.63 4.00
CA GLU A 23 4.49 13.71 2.56
C GLU A 23 4.78 12.39 1.84
N ARG A 24 5.89 11.74 2.19
CA ARG A 24 6.26 10.46 1.59
C ARG A 24 5.31 9.33 2.00
N ILE A 25 4.84 9.31 3.25
CA ILE A 25 3.85 8.34 3.72
C ILE A 25 2.52 8.55 2.99
N THR A 26 2.07 9.80 2.88
CA THR A 26 0.83 10.17 2.19
C THR A 26 0.88 9.77 0.71
N ASN A 27 1.97 10.06 0.01
CA ASN A 27 2.12 9.69 -1.40
C ASN A 27 2.07 8.15 -1.59
N LEU A 28 2.72 7.38 -0.70
CA LEU A 28 2.66 5.92 -0.75
C LEU A 28 1.26 5.39 -0.44
N LEU A 29 0.58 6.01 0.53
CA LEU A 29 -0.80 5.68 0.89
C LEU A 29 -1.74 5.90 -0.30
N GLU A 30 -1.64 7.03 -1.01
CA GLU A 30 -2.44 7.30 -2.20
C GLU A 30 -2.26 6.25 -3.29
N ILE A 31 -1.03 5.79 -3.53
CA ILE A 31 -0.76 4.72 -4.48
C ILE A 31 -1.45 3.41 -4.06
N VAL A 32 -1.38 3.05 -2.76
CA VAL A 32 -2.05 1.85 -2.23
C VAL A 32 -3.57 1.95 -2.36
N LEU A 33 -4.14 3.12 -2.07
CA LEU A 33 -5.59 3.35 -2.20
C LEU A 33 -6.05 3.19 -3.64
N LEU A 34 -5.32 3.77 -4.61
CA LEU A 34 -5.60 3.63 -6.04
C LEU A 34 -5.55 2.17 -6.49
N GLU A 35 -4.57 1.41 -6.02
CA GLU A 35 -4.46 -0.02 -6.36
C GLU A 35 -5.58 -0.84 -5.71
N ILE A 36 -5.99 -0.53 -4.47
CA ILE A 36 -7.17 -1.15 -3.85
C ILE A 36 -8.45 -0.86 -4.63
N GLU A 37 -8.61 0.38 -5.12
CA GLU A 37 -9.73 0.76 -5.97
C GLU A 37 -9.74 -0.01 -7.30
N SER A 38 -8.57 -0.33 -7.86
CA SER A 38 -8.47 -1.15 -9.08
C SER A 38 -9.01 -2.58 -8.89
N TYR A 39 -8.96 -3.12 -7.67
CA TYR A 39 -9.57 -4.40 -7.31
C TYR A 39 -11.10 -4.33 -7.15
N ASN A 40 -11.69 -3.14 -7.02
CA ASN A 40 -13.12 -2.93 -6.88
C ASN A 40 -13.85 -2.95 -8.23
N THR A 41 -13.73 -4.07 -8.95
CA THR A 41 -14.35 -4.25 -10.28
C THR A 41 -15.88 -4.16 -10.25
N CYS A 42 -16.49 -4.44 -9.09
CA CYS A 42 -17.93 -4.40 -8.88
C CYS A 42 -18.47 -3.03 -8.45
N LYS A 43 -17.61 -2.02 -8.27
CA LYS A 43 -17.96 -0.64 -7.90
C LYS A 43 -18.78 -0.53 -6.60
N ASN A 44 -18.50 -1.41 -5.64
CA ASN A 44 -19.10 -1.34 -4.30
C ASN A 44 -18.49 -0.21 -3.48
N ASP A 45 -19.17 0.17 -2.39
CA ASP A 45 -18.51 0.97 -1.35
C ASP A 45 -17.37 0.15 -0.71
N ILE A 46 -16.18 0.75 -0.61
CA ILE A 46 -15.00 0.07 -0.10
C ILE A 46 -14.98 0.24 1.42
N PRO A 47 -15.02 -0.86 2.21
CA PRO A 47 -15.01 -0.77 3.67
C PRO A 47 -13.59 -0.48 4.19
N TRP A 48 -13.10 0.74 3.98
CA TRP A 48 -11.73 1.18 4.30
C TRP A 48 -11.29 0.83 5.72
N LYS A 49 -12.19 0.94 6.70
CA LYS A 49 -11.93 0.57 8.09
C LYS A 49 -11.52 -0.90 8.27
N LYS A 50 -12.10 -1.82 7.47
CA LYS A 50 -11.74 -3.25 7.48
C LYS A 50 -10.40 -3.52 6.79
N LEU A 51 -10.03 -2.66 5.83
CA LEU A 51 -8.76 -2.77 5.10
C LEU A 51 -7.60 -2.07 5.81
N LYS A 52 -7.84 -1.28 6.86
CA LYS A 52 -6.83 -0.49 7.57
C LYS A 52 -5.55 -1.26 7.87
N ASN A 53 -5.66 -2.44 8.49
CA ASN A 53 -4.49 -3.24 8.86
C ASN A 53 -3.73 -3.78 7.64
N VAL A 54 -4.45 -4.10 6.56
CA VAL A 54 -3.83 -4.53 5.29
C VAL A 54 -3.06 -3.37 4.67
N ILE A 55 -3.64 -2.17 4.67
CA ILE A 55 -3.00 -0.96 4.16
C ILE A 55 -1.72 -0.65 4.96
N ILE A 56 -1.77 -0.72 6.29
CA ILE A 56 -0.59 -0.52 7.15
C ILE A 56 0.50 -1.54 6.84
N GLU A 57 0.16 -2.82 6.73
CA GLU A 57 1.14 -3.87 6.42
C GLU A 57 1.79 -3.65 5.05
N VAL A 58 0.99 -3.35 4.03
CA VAL A 58 1.49 -3.07 2.67
C VAL A 58 2.42 -1.86 2.68
N LEU A 59 2.05 -0.77 3.36
CA LEU A 59 2.91 0.41 3.53
C LEU A 59 4.21 0.07 4.26
N TYR A 60 4.14 -0.69 5.35
CA TYR A 60 5.30 -1.14 6.10
C TYR A 60 6.28 -1.93 5.22
N GLN A 61 5.79 -2.93 4.49
CA GLN A 61 6.61 -3.77 3.62
C GLN A 61 7.23 -2.96 2.47
N MET A 62 6.49 -2.01 1.89
CA MET A 62 7.02 -1.14 0.85
C MET A 62 8.18 -0.28 1.35
N ILE A 63 8.02 0.37 2.51
CA ILE A 63 9.04 1.24 3.10
C ILE A 63 10.26 0.42 3.51
N LYS A 64 10.05 -0.74 4.14
CA LYS A 64 11.11 -1.66 4.54
C LYS A 64 11.90 -2.17 3.32
N ASN A 65 11.23 -2.65 2.29
CA ASN A 65 11.86 -3.15 1.07
C ASN A 65 12.63 -2.04 0.32
N ALA A 66 12.09 -0.83 0.27
CA ALA A 66 12.80 0.32 -0.29
C ALA A 66 14.09 0.61 0.49
N SER A 67 14.02 0.58 1.83
CA SER A 67 15.17 0.81 2.71
C SER A 67 16.25 -0.26 2.54
N GLU A 68 15.88 -1.54 2.51
CA GLU A 68 16.79 -2.67 2.28
C GLU A 68 17.43 -2.63 0.89
N LYS A 69 16.68 -2.25 -0.15
CA LYS A 69 17.24 -2.04 -1.50
C LYS A 69 18.25 -0.91 -1.53
N THR A 70 18.01 0.22 -0.85
CA THR A 70 19.01 1.30 -0.73
C THR A 70 20.31 0.83 -0.08
N VAL A 71 20.23 0.00 0.96
CA VAL A 71 21.41 -0.57 1.65
C VAL A 71 22.20 -1.51 0.73
N SER A 72 21.51 -2.23 -0.18
CA SER A 72 22.16 -3.08 -1.19
C SER A 72 22.76 -2.33 -2.39
N SER A 73 22.37 -1.07 -2.63
CA SER A 73 22.67 -0.31 -3.85
C SER A 73 23.79 0.73 -3.72
N VAL A 74 24.81 0.47 -2.89
CA VAL A 74 26.10 1.18 -3.02
C VAL A 74 26.88 0.63 -4.23
N ARG A 75 26.32 0.80 -5.44
CA ARG A 75 27.02 0.57 -6.71
C ARG A 75 26.59 1.65 -7.71
N ARG A 76 27.45 2.67 -7.81
CA ARG A 76 27.64 3.67 -8.87
C ARG A 76 26.48 3.84 -9.88
N GLY A 77 25.89 5.03 -9.84
CA GLY A 77 25.89 5.86 -11.06
C GLY A 77 24.60 6.05 -11.84
N ASP A 78 23.43 5.62 -11.37
CA ASP A 78 22.15 5.92 -12.04
C ASP A 78 21.12 6.48 -11.06
N THR A 79 20.99 7.80 -11.04
CA THR A 79 19.90 8.51 -10.35
C THR A 79 18.73 8.73 -11.32
N THR A 80 18.07 7.64 -11.70
CA THR A 80 16.73 7.70 -12.30
C THR A 80 15.81 6.87 -11.41
N ILE A 81 15.34 7.47 -10.31
CA ILE A 81 14.30 6.88 -9.46
C ILE A 81 13.03 6.82 -10.31
N SER A 82 12.88 5.68 -10.99
CA SER A 82 11.81 5.44 -11.96
C SER A 82 10.56 5.10 -11.18
N TYR A 83 9.59 6.02 -11.12
CA TYR A 83 8.27 5.81 -10.51
C TYR A 83 7.56 4.53 -11.00
N ALA A 84 7.90 4.06 -12.21
CA ALA A 84 7.46 2.79 -12.76
C ALA A 84 7.87 1.57 -11.90
N SER A 85 9.03 1.62 -11.26
CA SER A 85 9.53 0.51 -10.42
C SER A 85 8.78 0.37 -9.09
N THR A 86 8.30 1.48 -8.53
CA THR A 86 7.50 1.48 -7.29
C THR A 86 6.09 0.94 -7.52
N SER A 87 5.42 1.33 -8.61
CA SER A 87 4.07 0.82 -8.93
C SER A 87 4.06 -0.70 -9.17
N THR A 88 5.04 -1.24 -9.89
CA THR A 88 5.16 -2.70 -10.08
C THR A 88 5.40 -3.43 -8.77
N ALA A 89 6.25 -2.89 -7.88
CA ALA A 89 6.50 -3.49 -6.57
C ALA A 89 5.28 -3.41 -5.63
N VAL A 90 4.49 -2.34 -5.72
CA VAL A 90 3.22 -2.20 -5.00
C VAL A 90 2.22 -3.25 -5.48
N SER A 91 2.09 -3.40 -6.80
CA SER A 91 1.18 -4.38 -7.40
C SER A 91 1.58 -5.81 -7.02
N GLU A 92 2.88 -6.17 -7.05
CA GLU A 92 3.38 -7.47 -6.61
C GLU A 92 3.05 -7.79 -5.14
N LEU A 93 3.21 -6.81 -4.23
CA LEU A 93 2.83 -6.98 -2.83
C LEU A 93 1.32 -7.15 -2.69
N LEU A 94 0.54 -6.33 -3.40
CA LEU A 94 -0.92 -6.37 -3.34
C LEU A 94 -1.53 -7.58 -4.02
N VAL A 95 -0.86 -8.22 -4.98
CA VAL A 95 -1.29 -9.52 -5.54
C VAL A 95 -1.39 -10.57 -4.43
N GLY A 96 -0.47 -10.57 -3.46
CA GLY A 96 -0.54 -11.44 -2.28
C GLY A 96 -1.76 -11.19 -1.38
N TYR A 97 -2.30 -9.97 -1.39
CA TYR A 97 -3.50 -9.58 -0.66
C TYR A 97 -4.75 -9.51 -1.53
N GLY A 98 -4.64 -9.72 -2.85
CA GLY A 98 -5.69 -9.43 -3.83
C GLY A 98 -6.99 -10.18 -3.57
N ASP A 99 -6.91 -11.47 -3.26
CA ASP A 99 -8.08 -12.30 -2.93
C ASP A 99 -8.77 -11.85 -1.63
N LEU A 100 -7.99 -11.45 -0.63
CA LEU A 100 -8.51 -10.93 0.63
C LEU A 100 -9.19 -9.57 0.42
N ILE A 101 -8.56 -8.67 -0.34
CA ILE A 101 -9.10 -7.35 -0.69
C ILE A 101 -10.42 -7.52 -1.45
N ARG A 102 -10.44 -8.35 -2.50
CA ARG A 102 -11.66 -8.65 -3.28
C ARG A 102 -12.78 -9.24 -2.42
N ARG A 103 -12.45 -10.13 -1.47
CA ARG A 103 -13.43 -10.71 -0.53
C ARG A 103 -13.98 -9.67 0.43
N VAL A 104 -13.13 -8.79 0.96
CA VAL A 104 -13.55 -7.73 1.90
C VAL A 104 -14.42 -6.69 1.20
N ILE A 105 -14.12 -6.35 -0.05
CA ILE A 105 -14.94 -5.45 -0.89
C ILE A 105 -16.24 -6.13 -1.37
N GLY A 106 -16.25 -7.46 -1.42
CA GLY A 106 -17.39 -8.24 -1.94
C GLY A 106 -17.41 -8.35 -3.48
N CYS A 107 -16.29 -8.07 -4.16
CA CYS A 107 -16.14 -8.30 -5.60
C CYS A 107 -15.57 -9.69 -5.93
N GLY A 108 -15.21 -10.50 -4.93
CA GLY A 108 -14.75 -11.88 -5.09
C GLY A 108 -15.92 -12.85 -5.06
N GLY A 109 -16.33 -13.34 -6.23
CA GLY A 109 -17.33 -14.39 -6.37
C GLY A 109 -16.87 -15.71 -5.74
N LEU A 110 -17.12 -15.85 -4.44
CA LEU A 110 -17.35 -17.14 -3.80
C LEU A 110 -18.63 -16.97 -2.98
N GLU A 111 -19.75 -17.33 -3.61
CA GLU A 111 -20.94 -17.75 -2.87
C GLU A 111 -20.51 -18.91 -1.97
N PHE A 112 -20.50 -18.69 -0.65
CA PHE A 112 -20.41 -19.79 0.29
C PHE A 112 -21.80 -20.46 0.30
N PHE A 113 -21.89 -21.63 -0.34
CA PHE A 113 -22.97 -22.60 -0.11
C PHE A 113 -22.81 -23.27 1.26
#